data_AF-A0A1G8P0E1-F1
#
_entry.id   AF-A0A1G8P0E1-F1
#
_cell.length_a   1.000
_cell.length_b   1.000
_cell.length_c   1.000
_cell.angle_alpha   90.00
_cell.angle_beta   90.00
_cell.angle_gamma   90.00
#
_symmetry.space_group_name_H-M   'P 1'
#
loop_
_entity.id
_entity.type
_entity.pdbx_description
1 polymer ?
#
loop_
_entity_poly.entity_id
_entity_poly.type
_entity_poly.pdbx_seq_one_letter_code
_entity_poly.pdbx_strand_id
1 'polypeptide(L)' 'MNMSEFYSEFLFRYQTDAAPRHISINAYCISEGIEYRNFIKWYRENKKRLRESEMDEIRLSPLTITGVPRPEHSSAEAV' A
#
# COMPACT_ATOMS: atom_id res chain seq x y z
N MET A 1 -14.15 -5.59 1.71
CA MET A 1 -12.89 -5.39 0.96
C MET A 1 -13.11 -5.83 -0.48
N ASN A 2 -12.90 -4.94 -1.45
CA ASN A 2 -12.94 -5.35 -2.85
C ASN A 2 -11.62 -6.05 -3.25
N MET A 3 -11.61 -6.75 -4.40
CA MET A 3 -10.45 -7.53 -4.82
C MET A 3 -9.19 -6.68 -5.05
N SER A 4 -9.35 -5.40 -5.40
CA SER A 4 -8.23 -4.48 -5.59
C SER A 4 -7.61 -4.05 -4.27
N GLU A 5 -8.44 -3.71 -3.27
CA GLU A 5 -7.98 -3.43 -1.90
C GLU A 5 -7.26 -4.64 -1.31
N PHE A 6 -7.82 -5.84 -1.50
CA PHE A 6 -7.20 -7.09 -1.03
C PHE A 6 -5.78 -7.28 -1.56
N TYR A 7 -5.58 -7.10 -2.87
CA TYR A 7 -4.26 -7.25 -3.46
C TYR A 7 -3.30 -6.11 -3.10
N SER A 8 -3.80 -4.89 -2.88
CA SER A 8 -2.98 -3.78 -2.37
C SER A 8 -2.48 -4.06 -0.96
N GLU A 9 -3.34 -4.52 -0.04
CA GLU A 9 -2.94 -4.88 1.32
C GLU A 9 -1.98 -6.07 1.33
N PHE A 10 -2.24 -7.09 0.52
CA PHE A 10 -1.31 -8.22 0.36
C PHE A 10 0.05 -7.77 -0.16
N LEU A 11 0.10 -6.88 -1.16
CA LEU A 11 1.35 -6.34 -1.69
C LEU A 11 2.11 -5.54 -0.62
N PHE A 12 1.40 -4.73 0.17
CA PHE A 12 1.99 -3.97 1.27
C PHE A 12 2.62 -4.90 2.31
N ARG A 13 1.88 -5.91 2.80
CA ARG A 13 2.40 -6.90 3.75
C ARG A 13 3.59 -7.67 3.19
N TYR A 14 3.56 -8.03 1.91
CA TYR A 14 4.70 -8.64 1.24
C TYR A 14 5.93 -7.72 1.29
N GLN A 15 5.77 -6.44 0.96
CA GLN A 15 6.87 -5.47 0.93
C GLN A 15 7.45 -5.20 2.33
N THR A 16 6.62 -5.17 3.37
CA THR A 16 7.06 -4.86 4.75
C THR A 16 7.64 -6.07 5.47
N ASP A 17 7.04 -7.25 5.31
CA ASP A 17 7.33 -8.38 6.20
C ASP A 17 8.13 -9.50 5.50
N ALA A 18 7.79 -9.79 4.25
CA ALA A 18 8.32 -10.96 3.52
C ALA A 18 9.53 -10.61 2.65
N ALA A 19 9.49 -9.48 1.94
CA ALA A 19 10.56 -9.05 1.05
C ALA A 19 11.89 -8.80 1.80
N PRO A 20 11.93 -8.17 3.00
CA PRO A 20 13.17 -8.01 3.76
C PRO A 20 13.75 -9.33 4.27
N ARG A 21 12.93 -10.38 4.34
CA ARG A 21 13.34 -11.75 4.70
C ARG A 21 13.75 -12.57 3.48
N HIS A 22 13.86 -11.95 2.31
CA HIS A 22 14.18 -12.60 1.04
C HIS A 22 13.19 -13.71 0.63
N ILE A 23 11.94 -13.64 1.10
CA ILE A 23 10.88 -14.55 0.65
C ILE A 23 10.42 -14.07 -0.73
N SER A 24 10.41 -14.98 -1.71
CA SER A 24 9.89 -14.66 -3.03
C SER A 24 8.37 -14.41 -3.00
N ILE A 25 7.87 -13.47 -3.81
CA ILE A 25 6.44 -13.20 -3.93
C ILE A 25 5.61 -14.45 -4.24
N ASN A 26 6.17 -15.39 -5.02
CA ASN A 26 5.50 -16.66 -5.33
C ASN A 26 5.35 -17.54 -4.08
N ALA A 27 6.41 -17.67 -3.27
CA ALA A 27 6.36 -18.41 -2.02
C ALA A 27 5.38 -17.76 -1.02
N TYR A 28 5.32 -16.44 -0.99
CA TYR A 28 4.39 -15.70 -0.13
C TYR A 28 2.93 -15.82 -0.59
N CYS A 29 2.67 -15.83 -1.91
CA CYS A 29 1.35 -16.17 -2.45
C CYS A 29 0.90 -17.55 -1.98
N ILE A 30 1.79 -18.56 -2.02
CA ILE A 30 1.47 -19.92 -1.56
C ILE A 30 1.17 -19.93 -0.05
N SER A 31 1.96 -19.24 0.78
CA SER A 31 1.72 -19.21 2.24
C SER A 31 0.40 -18.53 2.62
N GLU A 32 -0.02 -17.53 1.85
CA GLU A 32 -1.27 -16.80 2.08
C GLU A 32 -2.48 -17.40 1.35
N GLY A 33 -2.32 -18.51 0.61
CA GLY A 33 -3.40 -19.15 -0.14
C GLY A 33 -3.89 -18.33 -1.35
N ILE A 34 -3.03 -17.47 -1.89
CA ILE A 34 -3.34 -16.56 -2.99
C ILE A 34 -2.86 -17.15 -4.31
N GLU A 35 -3.73 -17.17 -5.32
CA GLU A 35 -3.36 -17.61 -6.65
C GLU A 35 -2.43 -16.59 -7.33
N TYR A 36 -1.16 -16.96 -7.49
CA TYR A 36 -0.13 -16.10 -8.07
C TYR A 36 -0.51 -15.51 -9.44
N ARG A 37 -1.23 -16.27 -10.29
CA ARG A 37 -1.65 -15.81 -11.62
C ARG A 37 -2.62 -14.63 -11.55
N ASN A 38 -3.57 -14.67 -10.62
CA ASN A 38 -4.53 -13.60 -10.43
C ASN A 38 -3.85 -12.36 -9.84
N PHE A 39 -2.98 -12.56 -8.85
CA PHE A 39 -2.19 -11.48 -8.27
C PHE A 39 -1.30 -10.79 -9.32
N ILE A 40 -0.52 -11.55 -10.11
CA ILE A 40 0.41 -10.95 -11.07
C ILE A 40 -0.31 -10.23 -12.20
N LYS A 41 -1.51 -10.70 -12.60
CA LYS A 41 -2.37 -10.00 -13.55
C LYS A 41 -2.80 -8.65 -12.99
N TRP A 42 -3.38 -8.65 -11.79
CA TRP A 42 -3.80 -7.42 -11.11
C TRP A 42 -2.62 -6.46 -10.92
N TYR A 43 -1.46 -6.95 -10.48
CA TYR A 43 -0.27 -6.13 -10.24
C TYR A 43 0.19 -5.44 -11.51
N ARG A 44 0.21 -6.14 -12.66
CA ARG A 44 0.59 -5.55 -13.95
C ARG A 44 -0.39 -4.47 -14.40
N GLU A 45 -1.68 -4.69 -14.22
CA GLU A 45 -2.74 -3.74 -14.55
C GLU A 45 -2.69 -2.47 -13.66
N ASN A 46 -2.26 -2.62 -12.40
CA ASN A 46 -2.28 -1.54 -11.41
C ASN A 46 -0.91 -0.88 -11.16
N LYS A 47 0.19 -1.41 -11.71
CA LYS A 47 1.57 -0.95 -11.44
C LYS A 47 1.79 0.56 -11.67
N LYS A 48 1.16 1.15 -12.71
CA LYS A 48 1.27 2.59 -12.97
C LYS A 48 0.63 3.42 -11.86
N ARG A 49 -0.63 3.08 -11.51
CA ARG A 49 -1.40 3.73 -10.44
C ARG A 49 -0.73 3.58 -9.07
N LEU A 50 -0.15 2.41 -8.79
CA LEU A 50 0.59 2.16 -7.54
C LEU A 50 1.83 3.04 -7.44
N ARG A 51 2.64 3.15 -8.52
CA ARG A 51 3.81 4.05 -8.54
C ARG A 51 3.42 5.52 -8.37
N GLU A 52 2.35 5.95 -9.01
CA GLU A 52 1.86 7.33 -8.85
C GLU A 52 1.41 7.57 -7.40
N SER A 53 0.71 6.60 -6.79
CA SER A 53 0.28 6.69 -5.40
C SER A 53 1.46 6.72 -4.42
N GLU A 54 2.47 5.87 -4.62
CA GLU A 54 3.72 5.90 -3.83
C GLU A 54 4.44 7.26 -4.00
N MET A 55 4.50 7.79 -5.22
CA MET A 55 5.09 9.10 -5.47
C MET A 55 4.29 10.24 -4.85
N ASP A 56 2.96 10.23 -4.89
CA ASP A 56 2.13 11.24 -4.24
C ASP A 56 2.24 11.15 -2.71
N GLU A 57 2.28 9.96 -2.13
CA GLU A 57 2.57 9.78 -0.71
C GLU A 57 3.97 10.32 -0.35
N ILE A 58 4.99 10.04 -1.17
CA ILE A 58 6.35 10.59 -1.01
C ILE A 58 6.40 12.09 -1.33
N ARG A 59 5.42 12.69 -2.01
CA ARG A 59 5.32 14.16 -2.23
C ARG A 59 4.54 14.86 -1.13
N LEU A 60 3.64 14.16 -0.45
CA LEU A 60 2.89 14.65 0.71
C LEU A 60 3.67 14.46 2.01
N SER A 61 4.48 13.40 2.09
CA SER A 61 5.37 13.09 3.23
C SER A 61 6.54 14.05 3.47
N PRO A 62 7.18 14.73 2.49
CA PRO A 62 8.33 15.62 2.73
C PRO A 62 7.95 16.86 3.53
N LEU A 63 6.67 17.19 3.65
CA LEU A 63 6.20 18.29 4.48
C LEU A 63 6.16 17.95 5.98
N THR A 64 6.51 16.72 6.39
CA THR A 64 6.47 16.31 7.80
C THR A 64 7.83 16.25 8.50
N ILE A 65 8.96 16.53 7.83
CA ILE A 65 10.29 16.54 8.47
C ILE A 65 10.62 17.87 9.19
N THR A 66 9.85 18.94 8.95
CA THR A 66 9.97 20.17 9.75
C THR A 66 8.80 20.23 10.73
N GLY A 67 9.07 20.00 12.01
CA GLY A 67 8.08 19.81 13.08
C GLY A 67 7.01 20.90 13.17
N VAL A 68 5.89 20.69 12.48
CA VAL A 68 4.65 21.44 12.66
C VAL A 68 3.56 20.43 13.06
N PRO A 69 2.91 20.59 14.22
CA PRO A 69 1.84 19.69 14.62
C PRO A 69 0.69 19.79 13.62
N ARG A 70 0.27 18.62 13.13
CA ARG A 70 -0.91 18.45 12.27
C ARG A 70 -2.13 19.05 12.98
N PRO A 71 -2.87 19.99 12.38
CA PRO A 71 -4.12 20.43 12.98
C PRO A 71 -5.12 19.27 12.90
N GLU A 72 -5.45 18.73 14.07
CA GLU A 72 -6.55 17.80 14.26
C GLU A 72 -7.81 18.40 13.64
N HIS A 73 -8.48 17.59 12.81
CA HIS A 73 -9.84 17.85 12.36
C HIS A 73 -10.73 18.04 13.60
N SER A 74 -11.18 19.26 13.88
CA SER A 74 -12.33 19.50 14.76
C SER A 74 -13.49 19.99 13.91
N SER A 75 -14.35 19.04 13.55
CA SER A 75 -15.69 19.30 13.05
C SER A 75 -16.62 19.47 14.26
N ALA A 76 -17.21 20.65 14.39
CA ALA A 76 -18.51 20.96 15.02
C ALA A 76 -18.65 22.50 15.02
N GLU A 77 -19.33 23.09 14.03
CA GLU A 77 -20.75 23.47 14.07
C GLU A 77 -21.16 24.42 15.23
N ALA A 78 -21.53 25.63 14.80
CA ALA A 78 -22.59 26.52 15.28
C ALA A 78 -22.78 26.74 16.80
N VAL A 79 -22.64 27.99 17.25
CA VAL A 79 -23.73 28.97 17.50
C VAL A 79 -23.12 30.34 17.79
#